data_AF-A0A2V6MZL8-F1
#
_entry.id   AF-A0A2V6MZL8-F1
#
_cell.length_a   1.000
_cell.length_b   1.000
_cell.length_c   1.000
_cell.angle_alpha   90.00
_cell.angle_beta   90.00
_cell.angle_gamma   90.00
#
_symmetry.space_group_name_H-M   'P 1'
#
loop_
_entity.id
_entity.type
_entity.pdbx_description
1 polymer ?
#
loop_
_entity_poly.entity_id
_entity_poly.type
_entity_poly.pdbx_seq_one_letter_code
_entity_poly.pdbx_strand_id
1 'polypeptide(L)'
;MWHGIAISQFNLLACAALIAQKLGLEETMKIRTTLTLSILLSALFFAVPVTNAKKRGGGDSETHRMKGIELASAKQFDQAIAEFNKAVEGAPDDPRCYHDRGTAYRAAARAAELAGDQAGASAKYTSAITDFSKEIELAPKDAAGYAERSQTQDLIRQYDAALADANKALELKPDDPLAIKFRGFAYIGLLQWDKAVADFTVAIQKDPNDPQNYDRRAWANRNLKNFPAAVEDYTTLLQKNPNDEDALVRRGATFAAMMEYEKAIADYQAALKIKPDDYDTVQRMQYAQGQLAAKNAPPATPTPTPGSSIFTPAKIFFAVVILVIIAVVVRLMTRGKPEEISSSRIR
;
A
#
# COMPACT_ATOMS: atom_id res chain seq x y z
N MET A 1 -32.58 -32.50 -51.36
CA MET A 1 -31.55 -32.60 -52.42
C MET A 1 -30.48 -31.58 -52.06
N TRP A 2 -29.48 -31.83 -51.21
CA TRP A 2 -28.34 -32.77 -51.26
C TRP A 2 -27.52 -32.71 -52.56
N HIS A 3 -26.21 -32.47 -52.38
CA HIS A 3 -25.05 -32.46 -53.29
C HIS A 3 -24.71 -31.11 -53.96
N GLY A 4 -23.49 -30.55 -53.89
CA GLY A 4 -22.26 -30.97 -53.23
C GLY A 4 -21.17 -29.92 -53.41
N ILE A 5 -20.42 -29.63 -52.35
CA ILE A 5 -19.11 -28.98 -52.40
C ILE A 5 -18.20 -29.81 -51.51
N ALA A 6 -17.66 -30.87 -52.09
CA ALA A 6 -16.60 -31.70 -51.53
C ALA A 6 -15.65 -32.11 -52.66
N ILE A 7 -15.00 -31.11 -53.27
CA ILE A 7 -13.89 -31.34 -54.21
C ILE A 7 -12.79 -30.33 -53.88
N SER A 8 -11.90 -30.70 -52.95
CA SER A 8 -10.54 -30.13 -52.93
C SER A 8 -9.49 -31.01 -52.23
N GLN A 9 -9.84 -32.14 -51.60
CA GLN A 9 -8.85 -33.01 -50.94
C GLN A 9 -8.38 -34.21 -51.78
N PHE A 10 -9.07 -34.55 -52.88
CA PHE A 10 -8.72 -35.71 -53.70
C PHE A 10 -7.48 -35.49 -54.60
N ASN A 11 -7.12 -34.24 -54.93
CA ASN A 11 -5.98 -33.96 -55.81
C ASN A 11 -4.62 -33.96 -55.11
N LEU A 12 -4.55 -33.76 -53.78
CA LEU A 12 -3.26 -33.83 -53.07
C LEU A 12 -2.79 -35.27 -52.85
N LEU A 13 -3.72 -36.21 -52.60
CA LEU A 13 -3.41 -37.62 -52.36
C LEU A 13 -2.89 -38.33 -53.62
N ALA A 14 -3.40 -37.97 -54.80
CA ALA A 14 -2.92 -38.53 -56.06
C ALA A 14 -1.50 -38.04 -56.43
N CYS A 15 -1.17 -36.78 -56.13
CA CYS A 15 0.18 -36.26 -56.34
C CYS A 15 1.22 -36.87 -55.39
N ALA A 16 0.88 -37.13 -54.12
CA ALA A 16 1.79 -37.75 -53.16
C ALA A 16 2.12 -39.21 -53.53
N ALA A 17 1.13 -39.96 -54.05
CA ALA A 17 1.32 -41.35 -54.46
C ALA A 17 2.24 -41.50 -55.68
N LEU A 18 2.14 -40.58 -56.66
CA LEU A 18 3.01 -40.59 -57.85
C LEU A 18 4.47 -40.21 -57.54
N ILE A 19 4.69 -39.37 -56.52
CA ILE A 19 6.04 -38.99 -56.07
C ILE A 19 6.69 -40.15 -55.30
N ALA A 20 5.92 -40.88 -54.48
CA ALA A 20 6.42 -42.04 -53.74
C ALA A 20 6.82 -43.20 -54.67
N GLN A 21 6.10 -43.41 -55.77
CA GLN A 21 6.41 -44.48 -56.74
C GLN A 21 7.68 -44.21 -57.57
N LYS A 22 8.12 -42.94 -57.67
CA LYS A 22 9.36 -42.54 -58.36
C LYS A 22 10.61 -42.60 -57.49
N LEU A 23 10.48 -42.72 -56.16
CA LEU A 23 11.59 -42.60 -55.21
C LEU A 23 12.09 -43.93 -54.62
N GLY A 24 11.57 -45.08 -55.07
CA GLY A 24 12.19 -46.39 -54.80
C GLY A 24 12.42 -46.74 -53.32
N LEU A 25 11.52 -46.32 -52.42
CA LEU A 25 11.64 -46.58 -50.98
C LEU A 25 10.96 -47.91 -50.61
N GLU A 26 11.72 -49.01 -50.64
CA GLU A 26 11.31 -50.37 -50.27
C GLU A 26 11.19 -50.64 -48.74
N GLU A 27 10.66 -49.70 -47.95
CA GLU A 27 10.44 -49.94 -46.49
C GLU A 27 8.95 -49.91 -46.10
N THR A 28 8.09 -50.64 -46.82
CA THR A 28 6.63 -50.48 -46.72
C THR A 28 5.91 -51.43 -45.77
N MET A 29 6.60 -52.28 -45.00
CA MET A 29 5.89 -53.26 -44.14
C MET A 29 5.79 -52.89 -42.65
N LYS A 30 6.72 -52.11 -42.09
CA LYS A 30 6.65 -51.70 -40.66
C LYS A 30 5.81 -50.45 -40.42
N ILE A 31 5.70 -49.56 -41.40
CA ILE A 31 4.92 -48.31 -41.27
C ILE A 31 3.40 -48.57 -41.40
N ARG A 32 2.99 -49.60 -42.15
CA ARG A 32 1.58 -49.93 -42.37
C ARG A 32 0.86 -50.46 -41.11
N THR A 33 1.56 -51.16 -40.22
CA THR A 33 0.96 -51.70 -38.98
C THR A 33 0.94 -50.68 -37.84
N THR A 34 1.85 -49.70 -37.81
CA THR A 34 1.83 -48.63 -36.80
C THR A 34 0.79 -47.56 -37.11
N LEU A 35 0.54 -47.24 -38.40
CA LEU A 35 -0.45 -46.23 -38.77
C LEU A 35 -1.91 -46.70 -38.60
N THR A 36 -2.20 -47.99 -38.86
CA THR A 36 -3.57 -48.52 -38.70
C THR A 36 -3.98 -48.63 -37.23
N LEU A 37 -3.03 -48.82 -36.31
CA LEU A 37 -3.30 -48.86 -34.87
C LEU A 37 -3.52 -47.46 -34.26
N SER A 38 -2.90 -46.41 -34.82
CA SER A 38 -3.11 -45.01 -34.39
C SER A 38 -4.44 -44.40 -34.88
N ILE A 39 -5.02 -44.92 -35.97
CA ILE A 39 -6.29 -44.44 -36.52
C ILE A 39 -7.50 -45.13 -35.86
N LEU A 40 -7.35 -46.34 -35.31
CA LEU A 40 -8.40 -47.02 -34.55
C LEU A 40 -8.50 -46.56 -33.08
N LEU A 41 -7.46 -45.94 -32.51
CA LEU A 41 -7.51 -45.35 -31.17
C LEU A 41 -7.99 -43.89 -31.15
N SER A 42 -8.04 -43.22 -32.31
CA SER A 42 -8.55 -41.85 -32.46
C SER A 42 -10.04 -41.76 -32.87
N ALA A 43 -10.69 -42.89 -33.14
CA ALA A 43 -12.11 -42.96 -33.50
C ALA A 43 -13.06 -43.29 -32.33
N LEU A 44 -12.55 -43.45 -31.09
CA LEU A 44 -13.37 -43.73 -29.90
C LEU A 44 -13.53 -42.56 -28.91
N PHE A 45 -13.09 -41.35 -29.28
CA PHE A 45 -13.20 -40.15 -28.42
C PHE A 45 -14.19 -39.07 -28.92
N PHE A 46 -14.99 -39.35 -29.94
CA PHE A 46 -16.07 -38.45 -30.39
C PHE A 46 -17.44 -39.09 -30.21
N ALA A 47 -17.82 -39.28 -28.95
CA ALA A 47 -19.22 -39.36 -28.53
C ALA A 47 -19.33 -38.93 -27.06
N VAL A 48 -18.77 -37.76 -26.72
CA VAL A 48 -19.35 -37.03 -25.59
C VAL A 48 -20.71 -36.55 -26.12
N PRO A 49 -21.84 -36.93 -25.51
CA PRO A 49 -23.08 -36.31 -25.89
C PRO A 49 -22.89 -34.82 -25.68
N VAL A 50 -23.07 -34.03 -26.75
CA VAL A 50 -23.40 -32.62 -26.60
C VAL A 50 -24.69 -32.63 -25.81
N THR A 51 -24.55 -32.64 -24.48
CA THR A 51 -25.63 -32.35 -23.57
C THR A 51 -25.97 -30.92 -23.93
N ASN A 52 -27.03 -30.84 -24.73
CA ASN A 52 -27.94 -29.72 -24.85
C ASN A 52 -27.64 -28.75 -23.70
N ALA A 53 -26.99 -27.62 -24.02
CA ALA A 53 -26.75 -26.54 -23.08
C ALA A 53 -28.14 -26.01 -22.72
N LYS A 54 -28.79 -26.75 -21.82
CA LYS A 54 -30.00 -26.38 -21.14
C LYS A 54 -29.68 -24.99 -20.62
N LYS A 55 -30.48 -24.00 -20.98
CA LYS A 55 -30.68 -22.77 -20.19
C LYS A 55 -30.78 -23.22 -18.73
N ARG A 56 -29.65 -23.29 -18.02
CA ARG A 56 -29.59 -23.80 -16.66
C ARG A 56 -29.91 -22.60 -15.79
N GLY A 57 -31.16 -22.62 -15.34
CA GLY A 57 -31.73 -21.86 -14.24
C GLY A 57 -30.94 -20.69 -13.70
N GLY A 58 -31.31 -19.47 -14.12
CA GLY A 58 -31.01 -18.27 -13.33
C GLY A 58 -31.53 -18.36 -11.88
N GLY A 59 -32.48 -19.26 -11.59
CA GLY A 59 -32.97 -19.52 -10.23
C GLY A 59 -31.93 -20.13 -9.29
N ASP A 60 -31.09 -21.07 -9.75
CA ASP A 60 -30.09 -21.71 -8.88
C ASP A 60 -28.91 -20.75 -8.64
N SER A 61 -28.47 -20.04 -9.69
CA SER A 61 -27.42 -19.01 -9.59
C SER A 61 -27.81 -17.87 -8.64
N GLU A 62 -29.01 -17.31 -8.79
CA GLU A 62 -29.49 -16.22 -7.94
C GLU A 62 -29.62 -16.67 -6.49
N THR A 63 -30.06 -17.91 -6.25
CA THR A 63 -30.13 -18.48 -4.89
C THR A 63 -28.75 -18.53 -4.24
N HIS A 64 -27.75 -19.02 -4.97
CA HIS A 64 -26.37 -19.06 -4.48
C HIS A 64 -25.80 -17.65 -4.25
N ARG A 65 -26.10 -16.71 -5.15
CA ARG A 65 -25.68 -15.29 -5.01
C ARG A 65 -26.27 -14.65 -3.75
N MET A 66 -27.58 -14.80 -3.52
CA MET A 66 -28.25 -14.26 -2.34
C MET A 66 -27.71 -14.87 -1.04
N LYS A 67 -27.48 -16.18 -1.02
CA LYS A 67 -26.84 -16.85 0.13
C LYS A 67 -25.40 -16.37 0.36
N GLY A 68 -24.65 -16.15 -0.71
CA GLY A 68 -23.30 -15.57 -0.65
C GLY A 68 -23.31 -14.17 0.00
N ILE A 69 -24.29 -13.32 -0.36
CA ILE A 69 -24.46 -11.98 0.21
C ILE A 69 -24.77 -12.05 1.71
N GLU A 70 -25.63 -12.97 2.13
CA GLU A 70 -25.95 -13.19 3.55
C GLU A 70 -24.70 -13.62 4.34
N LEU A 71 -23.96 -14.61 3.82
CA LEU A 71 -22.72 -15.09 4.43
C LEU A 71 -21.64 -14.01 4.50
N ALA A 72 -21.50 -13.20 3.44
CA ALA A 72 -20.57 -12.07 3.41
C ALA A 72 -20.94 -11.01 4.46
N SER A 73 -22.23 -10.73 4.62
CA SER A 73 -22.75 -9.83 5.66
C SER A 73 -22.49 -10.38 7.07
N ALA A 74 -22.53 -11.71 7.24
CA ALA A 74 -22.12 -12.41 8.45
C ALA A 74 -20.59 -12.55 8.62
N LYS A 75 -19.78 -11.95 7.73
CA LYS A 75 -18.31 -12.03 7.68
C LYS A 75 -17.76 -13.45 7.50
N GLN A 76 -18.58 -14.38 7.02
CA GLN A 76 -18.19 -15.75 6.70
C GLN A 76 -17.64 -15.83 5.27
N PHE A 77 -16.53 -15.13 5.03
CA PHE A 77 -16.08 -14.83 3.66
C PHE A 77 -15.74 -16.06 2.83
N ASP A 78 -15.11 -17.09 3.39
CA ASP A 78 -14.77 -18.30 2.65
C ASP A 78 -16.02 -19.06 2.19
N GLN A 79 -17.05 -19.11 3.04
CA GLN A 79 -18.34 -19.72 2.69
C GLN A 79 -19.08 -18.87 1.67
N ALA A 80 -19.04 -17.54 1.80
CA ALA A 80 -19.61 -16.61 0.83
C ALA A 80 -18.98 -16.81 -0.56
N ILE A 81 -17.66 -16.85 -0.65
CA ILE A 81 -16.91 -17.09 -1.88
C ILE A 81 -17.28 -18.45 -2.50
N ALA A 82 -17.47 -19.50 -1.69
CA ALA A 82 -17.88 -20.80 -2.18
C ALA A 82 -19.30 -20.79 -2.79
N GLU A 83 -20.25 -20.03 -2.22
CA GLU A 83 -21.58 -19.85 -2.84
C GLU A 83 -21.49 -18.97 -4.09
N PHE A 84 -20.69 -17.90 -4.08
CA PHE A 84 -20.48 -17.09 -5.28
C PHE A 84 -19.81 -17.85 -6.44
N ASN A 85 -18.94 -18.82 -6.15
CA ASN A 85 -18.40 -19.72 -7.18
C ASN A 85 -19.51 -20.48 -7.90
N LYS A 86 -20.47 -21.03 -7.16
CA LYS A 86 -21.64 -21.72 -7.75
C LYS A 86 -22.53 -20.77 -8.53
N ALA A 87 -22.67 -19.52 -8.08
CA ALA A 87 -23.38 -18.48 -8.82
C ALA A 87 -22.70 -18.19 -10.18
N VAL A 88 -21.37 -17.99 -10.17
CA VAL A 88 -20.59 -17.79 -11.41
C VAL A 88 -20.68 -19.01 -12.33
N GLU A 89 -20.67 -20.24 -11.81
CA GLU A 89 -20.87 -21.46 -12.60
C GLU A 89 -22.28 -21.55 -13.21
N GLY A 90 -23.29 -21.08 -12.49
CA GLY A 90 -24.69 -21.08 -12.93
C GLY A 90 -25.03 -19.98 -13.94
N ALA A 91 -24.36 -18.84 -13.85
CA ALA A 91 -24.55 -17.69 -14.74
C ALA A 91 -23.20 -17.00 -15.09
N PRO A 92 -22.36 -17.63 -15.93
CA PRO A 92 -21.01 -17.14 -16.24
C PRO A 92 -20.98 -15.83 -17.06
N ASP A 93 -22.11 -15.43 -17.63
CA ASP A 93 -22.24 -14.18 -18.40
C ASP A 93 -22.92 -13.07 -17.59
N ASP A 94 -23.23 -13.31 -16.30
CA ASP A 94 -23.84 -12.30 -15.42
C ASP A 94 -22.76 -11.52 -14.65
N PRO A 95 -22.53 -10.23 -14.99
CA PRO A 95 -21.49 -9.41 -14.35
C PRO A 95 -21.67 -9.29 -12.84
N ARG A 96 -22.92 -9.37 -12.34
CA ARG A 96 -23.23 -9.25 -10.90
C ARG A 96 -22.61 -10.38 -10.07
N CYS A 97 -22.48 -11.57 -10.65
CA CYS A 97 -21.86 -12.70 -9.95
C CYS A 97 -20.37 -12.45 -9.69
N TYR A 98 -19.68 -11.83 -10.65
CA TYR A 98 -18.28 -11.42 -10.49
C TYR A 98 -18.13 -10.23 -9.55
N HIS A 99 -19.02 -9.23 -9.65
CA HIS A 99 -19.05 -8.10 -8.72
C HIS A 99 -19.13 -8.55 -7.25
N ASP A 100 -20.11 -9.41 -6.94
CA ASP A 100 -20.34 -9.89 -5.58
C ASP A 100 -19.16 -10.73 -5.07
N ARG A 101 -18.61 -11.61 -5.93
CA ARG A 101 -17.45 -12.44 -5.58
C ARG A 101 -16.18 -11.62 -5.40
N GLY A 102 -15.94 -10.63 -6.26
CA GLY A 102 -14.81 -9.70 -6.17
C GLY A 102 -14.87 -8.89 -4.87
N THR A 103 -16.04 -8.41 -4.50
CA THR A 103 -16.28 -7.71 -3.24
C THR A 103 -16.01 -8.62 -2.03
N ALA A 104 -16.46 -9.88 -2.09
CA ALA A 104 -16.19 -10.86 -1.05
C ALA A 104 -14.69 -11.18 -0.91
N TYR A 105 -13.97 -11.35 -2.03
CA TYR A 105 -12.52 -11.53 -2.02
C TYR A 105 -11.80 -10.35 -1.40
N ARG A 106 -12.19 -9.11 -1.73
CA ARG A 106 -11.61 -7.89 -1.15
C ARG A 106 -11.88 -7.78 0.35
N ALA A 107 -13.07 -8.14 0.82
CA ALA A 107 -13.39 -8.17 2.24
C ALA A 107 -12.59 -9.26 2.98
N ALA A 108 -12.46 -10.44 2.37
CA ALA A 108 -11.64 -11.54 2.88
C ALA A 108 -10.15 -11.18 2.94
N ALA A 109 -9.66 -10.38 1.98
CA ALA A 109 -8.29 -9.88 1.96
C ALA A 109 -8.02 -8.97 3.16
N ARG A 110 -8.89 -7.99 3.43
CA ARG A 110 -8.79 -7.13 4.61
C ARG A 110 -8.83 -7.93 5.91
N ALA A 111 -9.69 -8.94 5.99
CA ALA A 111 -9.74 -9.83 7.15
C ALA A 111 -8.42 -10.62 7.34
N ALA A 112 -7.80 -11.07 6.25
CA ALA A 112 -6.51 -11.72 6.28
C ALA A 112 -5.39 -10.76 6.73
N GLU A 113 -5.39 -9.49 6.29
CA GLU A 113 -4.45 -8.46 6.77
C GLU A 113 -4.55 -8.27 8.29
N LEU A 114 -5.78 -8.17 8.80
CA LEU A 114 -6.03 -8.04 10.24
C LEU A 114 -5.58 -9.28 11.04
N ALA A 115 -5.61 -10.46 10.41
CA ALA A 115 -5.10 -11.70 10.98
C ALA A 115 -3.57 -11.88 10.83
N GLY A 116 -2.88 -10.94 10.16
CA GLY A 116 -1.45 -11.01 9.90
C GLY A 116 -1.06 -11.89 8.69
N ASP A 117 -2.03 -12.42 7.94
CA ASP A 117 -1.81 -13.23 6.74
C ASP A 117 -1.66 -12.33 5.49
N GLN A 118 -0.48 -11.72 5.36
CA GLN A 118 -0.16 -10.82 4.25
C GLN A 118 -0.16 -11.53 2.89
N ALA A 119 0.34 -12.77 2.84
CA ALA A 119 0.38 -13.54 1.61
C ALA A 119 -1.03 -13.91 1.13
N GLY A 120 -1.89 -14.38 2.05
CA GLY A 120 -3.28 -14.67 1.73
C GLY A 120 -4.11 -13.43 1.43
N ALA A 121 -3.81 -12.29 2.04
CA ALA A 121 -4.42 -11.01 1.67
C ALA A 121 -4.09 -10.62 0.22
N SER A 122 -2.81 -10.64 -0.14
CA SER A 122 -2.34 -10.32 -1.50
C SER A 122 -2.99 -11.21 -2.57
N ALA A 123 -3.06 -12.53 -2.31
CA ALA A 123 -3.73 -13.47 -3.20
C ALA A 123 -5.22 -13.13 -3.38
N LYS A 124 -5.93 -12.80 -2.30
CA LYS A 124 -7.36 -12.45 -2.35
C LYS A 124 -7.61 -11.11 -3.04
N TYR A 125 -6.76 -10.10 -2.84
CA TYR A 125 -6.85 -8.85 -3.60
C TYR A 125 -6.66 -9.08 -5.11
N THR A 126 -5.74 -9.98 -5.48
CA THR A 126 -5.52 -10.35 -6.89
C THR A 126 -6.76 -11.03 -7.49
N SER A 127 -7.41 -11.93 -6.73
CA SER A 127 -8.69 -12.53 -7.14
C SER A 127 -9.79 -11.50 -7.31
N ALA A 128 -9.90 -10.52 -6.39
CA ALA A 128 -10.87 -9.43 -6.50
C ALA A 128 -10.66 -8.60 -7.78
N ILE A 129 -9.42 -8.21 -8.09
CA ILE A 129 -9.09 -7.49 -9.33
C ILE A 129 -9.44 -8.31 -10.57
N THR A 130 -9.23 -9.63 -10.53
CA THR A 130 -9.58 -10.53 -11.63
C THR A 130 -11.08 -10.54 -11.86
N ASP A 131 -11.89 -10.65 -10.79
CA ASP A 131 -13.34 -10.64 -10.89
C ASP A 131 -13.88 -9.29 -11.38
N PHE A 132 -13.38 -8.17 -10.86
CA PHE A 132 -13.79 -6.85 -11.37
C PHE A 132 -13.35 -6.62 -12.83
N SER A 133 -12.24 -7.21 -13.25
CA SER A 133 -11.84 -7.18 -14.66
C SER A 133 -12.81 -7.98 -15.54
N LYS A 134 -13.32 -9.10 -15.04
CA LYS A 134 -14.35 -9.88 -15.74
C LYS A 134 -15.70 -9.19 -15.76
N GLU A 135 -16.09 -8.51 -14.68
CA GLU A 135 -17.27 -7.64 -14.64
C GLU A 135 -17.19 -6.55 -15.72
N ILE A 136 -16.05 -5.86 -15.82
CA ILE A 136 -15.80 -4.84 -16.86
C ILE A 136 -15.84 -5.43 -18.27
N GLU A 137 -15.32 -6.64 -18.47
CA GLU A 137 -15.38 -7.33 -19.77
C GLU A 137 -16.83 -7.59 -20.20
N LEU A 138 -17.68 -8.02 -19.26
CA LEU A 138 -19.09 -8.34 -19.50
C LEU A 138 -19.98 -7.08 -19.60
N ALA A 139 -19.65 -6.02 -18.86
CA ALA A 139 -20.41 -4.77 -18.78
C ALA A 139 -19.52 -3.52 -18.91
N PRO A 140 -18.88 -3.26 -20.06
CA PRO A 140 -17.86 -2.22 -20.21
C PRO A 140 -18.39 -0.77 -20.13
N LYS A 141 -19.71 -0.59 -20.08
CA LYS A 141 -20.37 0.71 -19.91
C LYS A 141 -20.92 0.92 -18.50
N ASP A 142 -20.77 -0.08 -17.63
CA ASP A 142 -21.09 0.07 -16.22
C ASP A 142 -19.90 0.67 -15.48
N ALA A 143 -20.15 1.74 -14.73
CA ALA A 143 -19.11 2.42 -13.95
C ALA A 143 -18.70 1.61 -12.70
N ALA A 144 -19.57 0.73 -12.20
CA ALA A 144 -19.37 0.04 -10.93
C ALA A 144 -18.08 -0.81 -10.91
N GLY A 145 -17.88 -1.67 -11.91
CA GLY A 145 -16.69 -2.51 -11.99
C GLY A 145 -15.38 -1.72 -12.02
N TYR A 146 -15.35 -0.57 -12.70
CA TYR A 146 -14.18 0.32 -12.69
C TYR A 146 -13.93 0.94 -11.31
N ALA A 147 -14.98 1.44 -10.64
CA ALA A 147 -14.85 2.01 -9.30
C ALA A 147 -14.39 0.98 -8.27
N GLU A 148 -14.93 -0.24 -8.30
CA GLU A 148 -14.54 -1.34 -7.41
C GLU A 148 -13.10 -1.82 -7.66
N ARG A 149 -12.69 -1.92 -8.93
CA ARG A 149 -11.30 -2.28 -9.27
C ARG A 149 -10.32 -1.20 -8.83
N SER A 150 -10.67 0.07 -9.02
CA SER A 150 -9.89 1.22 -8.53
C SER A 150 -9.70 1.17 -7.02
N GLN A 151 -10.79 0.95 -6.25
CA GLN A 151 -10.69 0.79 -4.80
C GLN A 151 -9.74 -0.34 -4.40
N THR A 152 -9.80 -1.47 -5.12
CA THR A 152 -8.96 -2.63 -4.82
C THR A 152 -7.49 -2.35 -5.11
N GLN A 153 -7.20 -1.69 -6.23
CA GLN A 153 -5.86 -1.26 -6.62
C GLN A 153 -5.28 -0.25 -5.62
N ASP A 154 -6.07 0.69 -5.09
CA ASP A 154 -5.63 1.62 -4.04
C ASP A 154 -5.16 0.89 -2.78
N LEU A 155 -5.88 -0.17 -2.36
CA LEU A 155 -5.52 -0.96 -1.17
C LEU A 155 -4.16 -1.66 -1.34
N ILE A 156 -3.85 -2.11 -2.55
CA ILE A 156 -2.56 -2.74 -2.88
C ILE A 156 -1.54 -1.75 -3.47
N ARG A 157 -1.79 -0.44 -3.32
CA ARG A 157 -0.89 0.66 -3.70
C ARG A 157 -0.58 0.77 -5.20
N GLN A 158 -1.46 0.26 -6.05
CA GLN A 158 -1.38 0.41 -7.51
C GLN A 158 -2.07 1.72 -7.95
N TYR A 159 -1.56 2.85 -7.48
CA TYR A 159 -2.27 4.14 -7.56
C TYR A 159 -2.48 4.65 -9.00
N ASP A 160 -1.53 4.44 -9.92
CA ASP A 160 -1.70 4.84 -11.32
C ASP A 160 -2.84 4.06 -12.01
N ALA A 161 -2.94 2.75 -11.72
CA ALA A 161 -4.03 1.91 -12.22
C ALA A 161 -5.37 2.33 -11.59
N ALA A 162 -5.38 2.56 -10.27
CA ALA A 162 -6.55 3.04 -9.55
C ALA A 162 -7.07 4.37 -10.08
N LEU A 163 -6.16 5.30 -10.41
CA LEU A 163 -6.49 6.59 -11.01
C LEU A 163 -7.11 6.43 -12.41
N ALA A 164 -6.55 5.54 -13.24
CA ALA A 164 -7.09 5.27 -14.58
C ALA A 164 -8.52 4.72 -14.51
N ASP A 165 -8.76 3.73 -13.65
CA ASP A 165 -10.08 3.14 -13.47
C ASP A 165 -11.08 4.11 -12.84
N ALA A 166 -10.69 4.89 -11.82
CA ALA A 166 -11.57 5.90 -11.25
C ALA A 166 -11.96 6.99 -12.27
N ASN A 167 -11.01 7.43 -13.11
CA ASN A 167 -11.30 8.35 -14.20
C ASN A 167 -12.27 7.73 -15.22
N LYS A 168 -12.11 6.45 -15.55
CA LYS A 168 -13.04 5.77 -16.46
C LYS A 168 -14.44 5.65 -15.87
N ALA A 169 -14.55 5.33 -14.59
CA ALA A 169 -15.83 5.31 -13.87
C ALA A 169 -16.52 6.69 -13.93
N LEU A 170 -15.77 7.78 -13.75
CA LEU A 170 -16.29 9.16 -13.82
C LEU A 170 -16.58 9.64 -15.24
N GLU A 171 -15.90 9.11 -16.27
CA GLU A 171 -16.28 9.33 -17.66
C GLU A 171 -17.67 8.74 -17.95
N LEU A 172 -17.95 7.55 -17.41
CA LEU A 172 -19.23 6.85 -17.58
C LEU A 172 -20.34 7.43 -16.69
N LYS A 173 -20.00 7.83 -15.47
CA LYS A 173 -20.92 8.38 -14.46
C LYS A 173 -20.24 9.54 -13.69
N PRO A 174 -20.34 10.79 -14.19
CA PRO A 174 -19.59 11.94 -13.68
C PRO A 174 -19.81 12.31 -12.21
N ASP A 175 -20.95 11.92 -11.63
CA ASP A 175 -21.35 12.25 -10.27
C ASP A 175 -21.28 11.06 -9.31
N ASP A 176 -20.57 9.97 -9.66
CA ASP A 176 -20.45 8.80 -8.78
C ASP A 176 -19.63 9.12 -7.52
N PRO A 177 -20.25 9.11 -6.31
CA PRO A 177 -19.56 9.47 -5.08
C PRO A 177 -18.40 8.52 -4.74
N LEU A 178 -18.53 7.22 -5.08
CA LEU A 178 -17.49 6.22 -4.82
C LEU A 178 -16.29 6.46 -5.74
N ALA A 179 -16.52 6.69 -7.03
CA ALA A 179 -15.44 6.93 -7.98
C ALA A 179 -14.69 8.25 -7.68
N ILE A 180 -15.39 9.31 -7.28
CA ILE A 180 -14.76 10.57 -6.81
C ILE A 180 -13.88 10.28 -5.59
N LYS A 181 -14.40 9.54 -4.62
CA LYS A 181 -13.67 9.20 -3.40
C LYS A 181 -12.41 8.37 -3.69
N PHE A 182 -12.51 7.32 -4.50
CA PHE A 182 -11.36 6.48 -4.86
C PHE A 182 -10.35 7.22 -5.74
N ARG A 183 -10.78 8.13 -6.61
CA ARG A 183 -9.85 9.02 -7.31
C ARG A 183 -9.07 9.91 -6.34
N GLY A 184 -9.74 10.45 -5.32
CA GLY A 184 -9.09 11.19 -4.24
C GLY A 184 -8.04 10.37 -3.49
N PHE A 185 -8.31 9.09 -3.23
CA PHE A 185 -7.33 8.16 -2.65
C PHE A 185 -6.12 7.93 -3.56
N ALA A 186 -6.35 7.66 -4.84
CA ALA A 186 -5.27 7.49 -5.81
C ALA A 186 -4.40 8.76 -5.89
N TYR A 187 -5.00 9.95 -5.89
CA TYR A 187 -4.26 11.22 -5.86
C TYR A 187 -3.41 11.38 -4.60
N ILE A 188 -3.93 10.99 -3.42
CA ILE A 188 -3.13 10.93 -2.19
C ILE A 188 -1.93 9.99 -2.36
N GLY A 189 -2.14 8.78 -2.89
CA GLY A 189 -1.09 7.80 -3.12
C GLY A 189 0.00 8.29 -4.09
N LEU A 190 -0.39 9.11 -5.06
CA LEU A 190 0.49 9.78 -6.03
C LEU A 190 1.03 11.14 -5.55
N LEU A 191 0.76 11.54 -4.31
CA LEU A 191 1.15 12.82 -3.73
C LEU A 191 0.62 14.05 -4.48
N GLN A 192 -0.47 13.89 -5.25
CA GLN A 192 -1.18 14.96 -5.96
C GLN A 192 -2.21 15.62 -5.02
N TRP A 193 -1.70 16.28 -3.98
CA TRP A 193 -2.47 16.74 -2.84
C TRP A 193 -3.57 17.76 -3.19
N ASP A 194 -3.32 18.66 -4.13
CA ASP A 194 -4.27 19.66 -4.62
C ASP A 194 -5.51 19.00 -5.25
N LYS A 195 -5.29 17.98 -6.08
CA LYS A 195 -6.39 17.22 -6.70
C LYS A 195 -7.14 16.38 -5.69
N ALA A 196 -6.43 15.77 -4.73
CA ALA A 196 -7.07 15.07 -3.62
C ALA A 196 -7.98 16.00 -2.80
N VAL A 197 -7.55 17.23 -2.48
CA VAL A 197 -8.39 18.20 -1.77
C VAL A 197 -9.66 18.52 -2.57
N ALA A 198 -9.56 18.67 -3.89
CA ALA A 198 -10.72 18.91 -4.75
C ALA A 198 -11.72 17.75 -4.70
N ASP A 199 -11.25 16.51 -4.91
CA ASP A 199 -12.11 15.33 -4.88
C ASP A 199 -12.74 15.08 -3.51
N PHE A 200 -11.98 15.20 -2.42
CA PHE A 200 -12.55 15.03 -1.07
C PHE A 200 -13.49 16.19 -0.69
N THR A 201 -13.32 17.39 -1.25
CA THR A 201 -14.30 18.46 -1.08
C THR A 201 -15.64 18.11 -1.73
N VAL A 202 -15.62 17.55 -2.94
CA VAL A 202 -16.83 17.06 -3.59
C VAL A 202 -17.42 15.87 -2.83
N ALA A 203 -16.58 14.94 -2.35
CA ALA A 203 -17.04 13.79 -1.56
C ALA A 203 -17.75 14.23 -0.26
N ILE A 204 -17.23 15.24 0.45
CA ILE A 204 -17.88 15.83 1.64
C ILE A 204 -19.23 16.46 1.29
N GLN A 205 -19.36 17.12 0.13
CA GLN A 205 -20.64 17.68 -0.30
C GLN A 205 -21.69 16.61 -0.58
N LYS A 206 -21.28 15.43 -1.08
CA LYS A 206 -22.19 14.31 -1.37
C LYS A 206 -22.52 13.49 -0.12
N ASP A 207 -21.54 13.27 0.75
CA ASP A 207 -21.70 12.59 2.03
C ASP A 207 -20.96 13.34 3.16
N PRO A 208 -21.65 14.28 3.83
CA PRO A 208 -21.08 15.07 4.93
C PRO A 208 -20.96 14.31 6.25
N ASN A 209 -21.35 13.03 6.28
CA ASN A 209 -21.30 12.20 7.48
C ASN A 209 -20.15 11.18 7.46
N ASP A 210 -19.49 10.99 6.33
CA ASP A 210 -18.33 10.11 6.23
C ASP A 210 -17.07 10.79 6.82
N PRO A 211 -16.59 10.37 8.00
CA PRO A 211 -15.42 10.99 8.63
C PRO A 211 -14.14 10.78 7.80
N GLN A 212 -14.09 9.73 6.97
CA GLN A 212 -12.92 9.46 6.16
C GLN A 212 -12.66 10.57 5.14
N ASN A 213 -13.71 11.21 4.61
CA ASN A 213 -13.53 12.28 3.64
C ASN A 213 -12.87 13.53 4.28
N TYR A 214 -13.27 13.87 5.51
CA TYR A 214 -12.65 14.97 6.27
C TYR A 214 -11.20 14.65 6.64
N ASP A 215 -10.92 13.44 7.17
CA ASP A 215 -9.56 13.04 7.54
C ASP A 215 -8.61 13.08 6.33
N ARG A 216 -9.04 12.57 5.18
CA ARG A 216 -8.22 12.57 3.96
C ARG A 216 -8.01 13.96 3.39
N ARG A 217 -9.04 14.83 3.40
CA ARG A 217 -8.88 16.24 3.00
C ARG A 217 -7.96 17.01 3.94
N ALA A 218 -8.09 16.80 5.25
CA ALA A 218 -7.22 17.42 6.25
C ALA A 218 -5.76 17.01 6.04
N TRP A 219 -5.52 15.72 5.79
CA TRP A 219 -4.19 15.20 5.52
C TRP A 219 -3.58 15.81 4.25
N ALA A 220 -4.35 15.90 3.16
CA ALA A 220 -3.90 16.54 1.93
C ALA A 220 -3.60 18.04 2.13
N ASN A 221 -4.48 18.77 2.83
CA ASN A 221 -4.25 20.18 3.19
C ASN A 221 -2.99 20.38 4.05
N ARG A 222 -2.71 19.48 4.99
CA ARG A 222 -1.50 19.53 5.82
C ARG A 222 -0.23 19.38 4.97
N ASN A 223 -0.23 18.52 3.97
CA ASN A 223 0.90 18.37 3.03
C ASN A 223 1.07 19.59 2.12
N LEU A 224 -0.03 20.28 1.78
CA LEU A 224 0.00 21.57 1.10
C LEU A 224 0.39 22.75 2.01
N LYS A 225 0.61 22.51 3.32
CA LYS A 225 0.82 23.54 4.35
C LYS A 225 -0.39 24.47 4.56
N ASN A 226 -1.57 24.07 4.09
CA ASN A 226 -2.85 24.72 4.37
C ASN A 226 -3.36 24.30 5.76
N PHE A 227 -2.56 24.58 6.80
CA PHE A 227 -2.83 24.13 8.15
C PHE A 227 -4.19 24.58 8.72
N PRO A 228 -4.67 25.83 8.49
CA PRO A 228 -5.98 26.24 8.98
C PRO A 228 -7.13 25.37 8.45
N ALA A 229 -7.11 25.02 7.16
CA ALA A 229 -8.13 24.16 6.56
C ALA A 229 -8.06 22.73 7.13
N ALA A 230 -6.86 22.20 7.38
CA ALA A 230 -6.70 20.91 8.04
C ALA A 230 -7.23 20.90 9.48
N VAL A 231 -6.99 21.98 10.24
CA VAL A 231 -7.54 22.15 11.60
C VAL A 231 -9.07 22.19 11.60
N GLU A 232 -9.68 22.85 10.61
CA GLU A 232 -11.14 22.90 10.46
C GLU A 232 -11.73 21.50 10.24
N ASP A 233 -11.14 20.72 9.34
CA ASP A 233 -11.57 19.35 9.07
C ASP A 233 -11.43 18.44 10.31
N TYR A 234 -10.28 18.46 10.99
CA TYR A 234 -10.11 17.69 12.22
C TYR A 234 -11.04 18.18 13.35
N THR A 235 -11.33 19.48 13.41
CA THR A 235 -12.29 20.02 14.37
C THR A 235 -13.70 19.51 14.09
N THR A 236 -14.09 19.41 12.82
CA THR A 236 -15.38 18.83 12.41
C THR A 236 -15.46 17.35 12.83
N LEU A 237 -14.38 16.58 12.67
CA LEU A 237 -14.31 15.20 13.17
C LEU A 237 -14.51 15.12 14.68
N LEU A 238 -13.82 15.98 15.44
CA LEU A 238 -13.88 16.01 16.90
C LEU A 238 -15.21 16.55 17.44
N GLN A 239 -15.95 17.35 16.67
CA GLN A 239 -17.33 17.71 17.00
C GLN A 239 -18.27 16.51 16.91
N LYS A 240 -18.06 15.61 15.94
CA LYS A 240 -18.88 14.40 15.76
C LYS A 240 -18.46 13.30 16.75
N ASN A 241 -17.17 13.15 16.99
CA ASN A 241 -16.61 12.22 17.97
C ASN A 241 -15.49 12.89 18.80
N PRO A 242 -15.82 13.45 19.97
CA PRO A 242 -14.83 14.14 20.82
C PRO A 242 -13.70 13.23 21.35
N ASN A 243 -13.90 11.91 21.33
CA ASN A 243 -12.93 10.92 21.78
C ASN A 243 -12.23 10.20 20.61
N ASP A 244 -12.23 10.81 19.41
CA ASP A 244 -11.41 10.33 18.30
C ASP A 244 -9.94 10.67 18.56
N GLU A 245 -9.21 9.67 19.06
CA GLU A 245 -7.80 9.79 19.45
C GLU A 245 -6.92 10.16 18.25
N ASP A 246 -7.11 9.51 17.11
CA ASP A 246 -6.40 9.80 15.86
C ASP A 246 -6.61 11.26 15.42
N ALA A 247 -7.85 11.75 15.46
CA ALA A 247 -8.16 13.13 15.10
C ALA A 247 -7.54 14.15 16.07
N LEU A 248 -7.51 13.86 17.38
CA LEU A 248 -6.83 14.70 18.38
C LEU A 248 -5.33 14.78 18.09
N VAL A 249 -4.67 13.64 17.88
CA VAL A 249 -3.23 13.59 17.59
C VAL A 249 -2.91 14.34 16.30
N ARG A 250 -3.70 14.16 15.25
CA ARG A 250 -3.48 14.82 13.95
C ARG A 250 -3.74 16.32 14.00
N ARG A 251 -4.76 16.78 14.75
CA ARG A 251 -5.00 18.22 14.96
C ARG A 251 -3.91 18.84 15.81
N GLY A 252 -3.48 18.18 16.89
CA GLY A 252 -2.34 18.60 17.70
C GLY A 252 -1.05 18.72 16.90
N ALA A 253 -0.77 17.75 16.02
CA ALA A 253 0.37 17.77 15.10
C ALA A 253 0.26 18.84 14.00
N THR A 254 -0.94 19.35 13.75
CA THR A 254 -1.18 20.47 12.83
C THR A 254 -0.96 21.79 13.56
N PHE A 255 -1.46 21.95 14.79
CA PHE A 255 -1.16 23.10 15.64
C PHE A 255 0.33 23.25 15.93
N ALA A 256 1.04 22.16 16.22
CA ALA A 256 2.48 22.19 16.43
C ALA A 256 3.24 22.67 15.17
N ALA A 257 2.79 22.29 13.98
CA ALA A 257 3.35 22.76 12.71
C ALA A 257 3.08 24.27 12.47
N MET A 258 2.02 24.81 13.06
CA MET A 258 1.71 26.24 13.10
C MET A 258 2.43 26.99 14.24
N MET A 259 3.26 26.31 15.04
CA MET A 259 3.87 26.82 16.28
C MET A 259 2.86 27.25 17.36
N GLU A 260 1.62 26.75 17.29
CA GLU A 260 0.57 26.93 18.29
C GLU A 260 0.68 25.83 19.37
N TYR A 261 1.82 25.81 20.07
CA TYR A 261 2.20 24.71 20.97
C TYR A 261 1.23 24.51 22.13
N GLU A 262 0.62 25.57 22.67
CA GLU A 262 -0.37 25.48 23.73
C GLU A 262 -1.59 24.65 23.31
N LYS A 263 -2.10 24.88 22.09
CA LYS A 263 -3.23 24.12 21.53
C LYS A 263 -2.81 22.68 21.20
N ALA A 264 -1.60 22.50 20.67
CA ALA A 264 -1.07 21.18 20.38
C ALA A 264 -0.98 20.31 21.66
N ILE A 265 -0.44 20.87 22.75
CA ILE A 265 -0.34 20.19 24.04
C ILE A 265 -1.72 19.80 24.57
N ALA A 266 -2.72 20.68 24.46
CA ALA A 266 -4.08 20.38 24.91
C ALA A 266 -4.69 19.19 24.16
N ASP A 267 -4.54 19.14 22.84
CA ASP A 267 -5.02 18.02 22.02
C ASP A 267 -4.26 16.71 22.35
N TYR A 268 -2.93 16.77 22.49
CA TYR A 268 -2.15 15.59 22.88
C TYR A 268 -2.50 15.07 24.28
N GLN A 269 -2.76 15.96 25.24
CA GLN A 269 -3.22 15.56 26.56
C GLN A 269 -4.58 14.88 26.52
N ALA A 270 -5.50 15.36 25.66
CA ALA A 270 -6.79 14.73 25.45
C ALA A 270 -6.63 13.33 24.82
N ALA A 271 -5.76 13.19 23.81
CA ALA A 271 -5.45 11.89 23.20
C ALA A 271 -4.86 10.90 24.22
N LEU A 272 -3.89 11.34 25.03
CA LEU A 272 -3.25 10.50 26.06
C LEU A 272 -4.17 10.14 27.23
N LYS A 273 -5.30 10.84 27.44
CA LYS A 273 -6.34 10.38 28.38
C LYS A 273 -7.09 9.16 27.84
N ILE A 274 -7.21 9.05 26.52
CA ILE A 274 -7.89 7.93 25.83
C ILE A 274 -6.92 6.75 25.69
N LYS A 275 -5.67 7.04 25.26
CA LYS A 275 -4.62 6.05 25.06
C LYS A 275 -3.32 6.47 25.76
N PRO A 276 -3.16 6.17 27.07
CA PRO A 276 -2.03 6.64 27.86
C PRO A 276 -0.67 6.07 27.45
N ASP A 277 -0.65 4.96 26.71
CA ASP A 277 0.53 4.22 26.28
C ASP A 277 1.00 4.57 24.86
N ASP A 278 0.39 5.56 24.20
CA ASP A 278 0.88 6.03 22.90
C ASP A 278 2.17 6.85 23.04
N TYR A 279 3.30 6.15 22.90
CA TYR A 279 4.63 6.71 22.95
C TYR A 279 4.85 7.85 21.94
N ASP A 280 4.32 7.74 20.72
CA ASP A 280 4.56 8.77 19.68
C ASP A 280 3.89 10.09 20.08
N THR A 281 2.67 10.01 20.63
CA THR A 281 1.96 11.17 21.16
C THR A 281 2.63 11.76 22.39
N VAL A 282 3.18 10.94 23.30
CA VAL A 282 4.01 11.43 24.42
C VAL A 282 5.20 12.24 23.90
N GLN A 283 5.94 11.71 22.92
CA GLN A 283 7.10 12.40 22.34
C GLN A 283 6.70 13.73 21.66
N ARG A 284 5.59 13.73 20.91
CA ARG A 284 5.06 14.96 20.28
C ARG A 284 4.67 16.02 21.31
N MET A 285 4.04 15.61 22.42
CA MET A 285 3.69 16.51 23.51
C MET A 285 4.93 17.10 24.20
N GLN A 286 5.93 16.27 24.50
CA GLN A 286 7.20 16.71 25.10
C GLN A 286 7.94 17.70 24.19
N TYR A 287 7.98 17.43 22.88
CA TYR A 287 8.53 18.36 21.90
C TYR A 287 7.80 19.72 21.96
N ALA A 288 6.46 19.72 21.91
CA ALA A 288 5.67 20.95 21.96
C ALA A 288 5.91 21.73 23.28
N GLN A 289 6.02 21.04 24.41
CA GLN A 289 6.36 21.65 25.70
C GLN A 289 7.74 22.32 25.69
N GLY A 290 8.74 21.66 25.10
CA GLY A 290 10.09 22.21 24.96
C GLY A 290 10.12 23.48 24.10
N GLN A 291 9.39 23.48 22.98
CA GLN A 291 9.28 24.67 22.12
C GLN A 291 8.55 25.82 22.81
N LEU A 292 7.48 25.52 23.54
CA LEU A 292 6.76 26.52 24.33
C LEU A 292 7.65 27.13 25.42
N ALA A 293 8.40 26.30 26.14
CA ALA A 293 9.35 26.76 27.15
C ALA A 293 10.46 27.63 26.55
N ALA A 294 11.01 27.26 25.39
CA ALA A 294 12.00 28.04 24.68
C ALA A 294 11.47 29.40 24.22
N LYS A 295 10.22 29.45 23.72
CA LYS A 295 9.54 30.70 23.32
C LYS A 295 9.32 31.64 24.51
N ASN A 296 9.10 31.10 25.70
CA ASN A 296 8.85 31.86 26.92
C ASN A 296 10.13 32.12 27.74
N ALA A 297 11.29 31.60 27.31
CA ALA A 297 12.54 31.80 28.01
C ALA A 297 12.95 33.28 27.95
N PRO A 298 13.53 33.84 29.04
CA PRO A 298 14.11 35.18 29.00
C PRO A 298 15.18 35.26 27.90
N PRO A 299 15.43 36.44 27.31
CA PRO A 299 16.57 36.63 26.41
C PRO A 299 17.83 36.11 27.08
N ALA A 300 18.66 35.37 26.35
CA ALA A 300 19.94 34.92 26.87
C ALA A 300 20.67 36.13 27.45
N THR A 301 20.98 36.11 28.74
CA THR A 301 21.83 37.13 29.34
C THR A 301 23.12 37.16 28.53
N PRO A 302 23.60 38.35 28.11
CA PRO A 302 24.85 38.44 27.38
C PRO A 302 25.88 37.68 28.20
N THR A 303 26.45 36.63 27.60
CA THR A 303 27.48 35.83 28.25
C THR A 303 28.53 36.82 28.75
N PRO A 304 28.89 36.83 30.05
CA PRO A 304 29.92 37.74 30.53
C PRO A 304 31.14 37.51 29.63
N THR A 305 31.56 38.57 28.93
CA THR A 305 32.79 38.57 28.14
C THR A 305 33.84 37.88 29.00
N PRO A 306 34.48 36.78 28.55
CA PRO A 306 35.42 36.05 29.39
C PRO A 306 36.39 37.07 29.98
N GLY A 307 36.31 37.28 31.30
CA GLY A 307 37.21 38.20 31.99
C GLY A 307 38.62 37.79 31.60
N SER A 308 39.45 38.75 31.18
CA SER A 308 40.78 38.51 30.62
C SER A 308 41.47 37.39 31.39
N SER A 309 41.54 36.21 30.76
CA SER A 309 42.12 35.04 31.40
C SER A 309 43.53 35.43 31.85
N ILE A 310 43.82 35.27 33.14
CA ILE A 310 45.17 35.48 33.67
C ILE A 310 46.20 34.57 32.98
N PHE A 311 45.73 33.54 32.26
CA PHE A 311 46.48 32.68 31.38
C PHE A 311 46.37 33.16 29.93
N THR A 312 47.03 34.27 29.60
CA THR A 312 47.31 34.57 28.21
C THR A 312 48.39 33.59 27.69
N PRO A 313 48.37 33.21 26.40
CA PRO A 313 49.37 32.33 25.81
C PRO A 313 50.81 32.77 26.09
N ALA A 314 51.04 34.09 26.15
CA ALA A 314 52.33 34.69 26.51
C ALA A 314 52.76 34.33 27.96
N LYS A 315 51.86 34.38 28.94
CA LYS A 315 52.17 34.06 30.34
C LYS A 315 52.44 32.56 30.53
N ILE A 316 51.73 31.71 29.81
CA ILE A 316 52.01 30.26 29.79
C ILE A 316 53.40 30.00 29.19
N PHE A 317 53.74 30.67 28.08
CA PHE A 317 55.06 30.55 27.47
C PHE A 317 56.19 30.97 28.42
N PHE A 318 56.06 32.11 29.10
CA PHE A 318 57.06 32.54 30.08
C PHE A 318 57.19 31.57 31.25
N ALA A 319 56.09 31.02 31.77
CA ALA A 319 56.13 30.03 32.84
C ALA A 319 56.87 28.75 32.41
N VAL A 320 56.64 28.27 31.18
CA VAL A 320 57.34 27.09 30.64
C VAL A 320 58.83 27.38 30.43
N VAL A 321 59.19 28.56 29.90
CA VAL A 321 60.60 28.96 29.73
C VAL A 321 61.32 29.03 31.08
N ILE A 322 60.69 29.60 32.12
CA ILE A 322 61.25 29.65 33.47
C ILE A 322 61.49 28.23 34.01
N LEU A 323 60.52 27.32 33.86
CA LEU A 323 60.68 25.93 34.30
C LEU A 323 61.82 25.20 33.57
N VAL A 324 61.97 25.43 32.26
CA VAL A 324 63.09 24.86 31.49
C VAL A 324 64.43 25.43 31.95
N ILE A 325 64.51 26.74 32.21
CA ILE A 325 65.73 27.37 32.74
C ILE A 325 66.07 26.78 34.11
N ILE A 326 65.10 26.65 35.01
CA ILE A 326 65.31 26.02 36.32
C ILE A 326 65.81 24.59 36.15
N ALA A 327 65.22 23.79 35.26
CA ALA A 327 65.66 22.42 35.01
C ALA A 327 67.10 22.36 34.45
N VAL A 328 67.48 23.28 33.58
CA VAL A 328 68.85 23.40 33.05
C VAL A 328 69.82 23.80 34.15
N VAL A 329 69.48 24.79 34.98
CA VAL A 329 70.31 25.23 36.11
C VAL A 329 70.50 24.10 37.13
N VAL A 330 69.43 23.40 37.50
CA VAL A 330 69.50 22.23 38.39
C VAL A 330 70.41 21.16 37.78
N ARG A 331 70.28 20.87 36.47
CA ARG A 331 71.12 19.89 35.77
C ARG A 331 72.59 20.31 35.66
N LEU A 332 72.87 21.61 35.59
CA LEU A 332 74.24 22.13 35.62
C LEU A 332 74.83 22.07 37.03
N MET A 333 74.04 22.38 38.07
CA MET A 333 74.47 22.28 39.46
C MET A 333 74.71 20.84 39.93
N THR A 334 74.00 19.86 39.37
CA THR A 334 74.19 18.44 39.71
C THR A 334 75.32 17.75 38.93
N ARG A 335 75.88 18.39 37.88
CA ARG A 335 76.97 17.83 37.05
C ARG A 335 78.37 17.92 37.68
N GLY A 336 78.50 18.49 38.88
CA GLY A 336 79.79 18.73 39.53
C GLY A 336 80.05 17.93 40.81
N LYS A 337 79.20 16.95 41.19
CA LYS A 337 79.51 16.08 42.33
C LYS A 337 80.16 14.78 41.83
N PRO A 338 81.47 14.57 42.05
CA PRO A 338 82.11 13.28 41.77
C PRO A 338 81.45 12.19 42.63
N GLU A 339 81.28 11.00 42.04
CA GLU A 339 80.88 9.80 42.77
C GLU A 339 81.89 9.54 43.89
N GLU A 340 81.48 9.78 45.14
CA GLU A 340 82.16 9.18 46.29
C GLU A 340 81.87 7.68 46.28
N ILE A 341 82.83 6.92 45.75
CA ILE A 341 82.99 5.50 46.05
C ILE A 341 83.37 5.40 47.54
N SER A 342 82.38 5.40 48.43
CA SER A 342 82.59 5.06 49.83
C SER A 342 82.36 3.57 50.02
N SER A 343 83.45 2.82 49.89
CA SER A 343 83.56 1.46 50.38
C SER A 343 83.62 1.47 51.91
N SER A 344 82.50 1.18 52.56
CA SER A 344 82.48 0.69 53.94
C SER A 344 81.79 -0.68 54.00
N ARG A 345 82.60 -1.74 53.86
CA ARG A 345 82.76 -2.85 54.83
C ARG A 345 81.75 -2.78 56.00
N ILE A 346 81.01 -3.82 56.41
CA ILE A 346 81.36 -5.24 56.65
C ILE A 346 80.05 -6.07 56.75
N ARG A 347 79.90 -7.16 55.98
CA ARG A 347 79.95 -8.53 56.51
C ARG A 347 80.07 -9.55 55.38
#